data_AF-A0A2N2L0N0-F1
#
_entry.id   AF-A0A2N2L0N0-F1
#
_cell.length_a   1.000
_cell.length_b   1.000
_cell.length_c   1.000
_cell.angle_alpha   90.00
_cell.angle_beta   90.00
_cell.angle_gamma   90.00
#
_symmetry.space_group_name_H-M   'P 1'
#
loop_
_entity.id
_entity.type
_entity.pdbx_description
1 polymer ?
#
loop_
_entity_poly.entity_id
_entity_poly.type
_entity_poly.pdbx_seq_one_letter_code
_entity_poly.pdbx_strand_id
1 'polypeptide(L)'
;MAANTIFLRLEGPLQSWGASSSRLSVRRTDNFPGKSAVAGLICSALGVSREAASDLWLPEIASLAMGVRIDRPGVRWWDYHTVGAGMRVPIADYDADKLNPDKGFITESEARENIKAKPGAVLSRREYLCDASFLVALQGAPDRLDLIWRALLEPHWQLFLGRKSCSPSRPITEHSPGEYPNLLTALSSVPLSTPAVYELPDEVECWIDWQDRQSTAPSSAEIVYDVAKSFAPHSYLPRFIVPYMIAVESLKTDHRGYSIARWAPKRSSAAYDSTQWKIIRAHRLILDNKSCILCKSPATTVQHISYANAGGNEKPEELASLCRLCHDAATMLEYGAGMGINRIDPSDPKWRQKLLEKRAEIVRFRSGMKRSIIMGMKPDEED
;
A
#
# COMPACT_ATOMS: atom_id res chain seq x y z
N MET A 1 -13.38 -18.46 -25.13
CA MET A 1 -13.96 -19.22 -24.01
C MET A 1 -13.71 -18.41 -22.74
N ALA A 2 -14.66 -18.39 -21.81
CA ALA A 2 -14.54 -17.59 -20.59
C ALA A 2 -13.59 -18.31 -19.61
N ALA A 3 -12.67 -17.58 -18.99
CA ALA A 3 -11.70 -18.15 -18.06
C ALA A 3 -12.40 -18.78 -16.84
N ASN A 4 -12.04 -20.03 -16.52
CA ASN A 4 -12.59 -20.74 -15.37
C ASN A 4 -11.66 -20.68 -14.14
N THR A 5 -10.50 -20.04 -14.26
CA THR A 5 -9.50 -19.91 -13.20
C THR A 5 -8.85 -18.53 -13.21
N ILE A 6 -8.69 -17.92 -12.03
CA ILE A 6 -7.90 -16.69 -11.82
C ILE A 6 -6.74 -16.95 -10.88
N PHE A 7 -5.69 -16.15 -11.00
CA PHE A 7 -4.47 -16.26 -10.20
C PHE A 7 -4.24 -15.00 -9.37
N LEU A 8 -3.80 -15.18 -8.12
CA LEU A 8 -3.42 -14.10 -7.22
C LEU A 8 -1.96 -14.31 -6.78
N ARG A 9 -1.07 -13.40 -7.15
CA ARG A 9 0.32 -13.36 -6.68
C ARG A 9 0.37 -12.68 -5.32
N LEU A 10 0.62 -13.45 -4.27
CA LEU A 10 0.72 -12.95 -2.89
C LEU A 10 2.20 -12.96 -2.47
N GLU A 11 2.90 -11.90 -2.87
CA GLU A 11 4.32 -11.71 -2.60
C GLU A 11 4.55 -10.35 -1.95
N GLY A 12 5.40 -10.31 -0.92
CA GLY A 12 5.69 -9.08 -0.19
C GLY A 12 6.77 -9.31 0.86
N PRO A 13 7.39 -8.23 1.37
CA PRO A 13 8.45 -8.32 2.37
C PRO A 13 7.95 -8.92 3.69
N LEU A 14 6.71 -8.65 4.06
CA LEU A 14 6.03 -9.17 5.23
C LEU A 14 4.63 -9.63 4.84
N GLN A 15 4.18 -10.75 5.39
CA GLN A 15 2.82 -11.26 5.29
C GLN A 15 2.33 -11.75 6.65
N SER A 16 1.01 -11.83 6.86
CA SER A 16 0.47 -12.49 8.06
C SER A 16 -0.94 -13.03 7.85
N TRP A 17 -1.06 -14.35 7.89
CA TRP A 17 -2.29 -15.10 7.66
C TRP A 17 -2.81 -15.64 8.99
N GLY A 18 -3.93 -15.12 9.49
CA GLY A 18 -4.35 -15.34 10.87
C GLY A 18 -4.52 -16.83 11.23
N ALA A 19 -3.71 -17.32 12.17
CA ALA A 19 -3.78 -18.70 12.64
C ALA A 19 -4.85 -18.89 13.71
N SER A 20 -5.52 -20.05 13.71
CA SER A 20 -6.49 -20.48 14.74
C SER A 20 -5.90 -20.54 16.15
N SER A 21 -4.58 -20.72 16.25
CA SER A 21 -3.82 -20.73 17.50
C SER A 21 -3.57 -19.34 18.12
N SER A 22 -4.01 -18.27 17.45
CA SER A 22 -3.92 -16.90 17.98
C SER A 22 -4.80 -16.71 19.22
N ARG A 23 -4.23 -16.21 20.31
CA ARG A 23 -4.95 -15.97 21.57
C ARG A 23 -4.61 -14.59 22.13
N LEU A 24 -5.65 -13.79 22.38
CA LEU A 24 -5.54 -12.49 23.06
C LEU A 24 -4.43 -11.60 22.48
N SER A 25 -3.35 -11.37 23.22
CA SER A 25 -2.21 -10.52 22.86
C SER A 25 -1.22 -11.19 21.90
N VAL A 26 -1.29 -12.51 21.73
CA VAL A 26 -0.44 -13.27 20.82
C VAL A 26 -1.18 -13.52 19.51
N ARG A 27 -0.71 -12.91 18.43
CA ARG A 27 -1.29 -13.04 17.08
C ARG A 27 -0.33 -13.84 16.21
N ARG A 28 -0.68 -15.09 15.94
CA ARG A 28 0.13 -16.02 15.16
C ARG A 28 -0.20 -15.96 13.67
N THR A 29 0.70 -16.48 12.85
CA THR A 29 0.52 -16.62 11.40
C THR A 29 0.61 -18.09 10.98
N ASP A 30 -0.25 -18.50 10.06
CA ASP A 30 -0.11 -19.77 9.34
C ASP A 30 0.97 -19.65 8.25
N ASN A 31 1.38 -20.79 7.71
CA ASN A 31 2.47 -20.90 6.72
C ASN A 31 2.08 -20.45 5.31
N PHE A 32 0.78 -20.33 5.02
CA PHE A 32 0.26 -19.96 3.72
C PHE A 32 -1.09 -19.25 3.86
N PRO A 33 -1.54 -18.49 2.86
CA PRO A 33 -2.82 -17.78 2.88
C PRO A 33 -4.01 -18.75 2.92
N GLY A 34 -4.87 -18.60 3.93
CA GLY A 34 -6.15 -19.30 4.01
C GLY A 34 -7.25 -18.67 3.13
N LYS A 35 -8.36 -19.38 2.94
CA LYS A 35 -9.49 -18.94 2.10
C LYS A 35 -10.11 -17.65 2.60
N SER A 36 -10.17 -17.47 3.91
CA SER A 36 -10.69 -16.26 4.57
C SER A 36 -9.84 -15.03 4.28
N ALA A 37 -8.51 -15.20 4.19
CA ALA A 37 -7.61 -14.11 3.84
C ALA A 37 -7.83 -13.67 2.39
N VAL A 38 -7.94 -14.64 1.47
CA VAL A 38 -8.25 -14.40 0.06
C VAL A 38 -9.64 -13.76 -0.09
N ALA A 39 -10.64 -14.25 0.64
CA ALA A 39 -11.99 -13.68 0.65
C ALA A 39 -12.00 -12.23 1.16
N GLY A 40 -11.25 -11.92 2.22
CA GLY A 40 -11.11 -10.56 2.73
C GLY A 40 -10.43 -9.62 1.74
N LEU A 41 -9.42 -10.11 1.02
CA LEU A 41 -8.74 -9.38 -0.05
C LEU A 41 -9.71 -9.09 -1.21
N ILE A 42 -10.49 -10.08 -1.65
CA ILE A 42 -11.51 -9.93 -2.70
C ILE A 42 -12.61 -8.95 -2.27
N CYS A 43 -13.15 -9.08 -1.06
CA CYS A 43 -14.15 -8.14 -0.54
C CYS A 43 -13.60 -6.71 -0.48
N SER A 44 -12.31 -6.55 -0.17
CA SER A 44 -11.65 -5.23 -0.18
C SER A 44 -11.55 -4.66 -1.59
N ALA A 45 -11.24 -5.49 -2.58
CA ALA A 45 -11.24 -5.10 -3.99
C ALA A 45 -12.62 -4.67 -4.47
N LEU A 46 -13.67 -5.42 -4.07
CA LEU A 46 -15.07 -5.15 -4.40
C LEU A 46 -15.68 -3.96 -3.64
N GLY A 47 -15.03 -3.47 -2.57
CA GLY A 47 -15.58 -2.40 -1.73
C GLY A 47 -16.73 -2.82 -0.83
N VAL A 48 -16.76 -4.09 -0.41
CA VAL A 48 -17.84 -4.69 0.39
C VAL A 48 -17.51 -4.59 1.88
N SER A 49 -18.36 -3.93 2.65
CA SER A 49 -18.16 -3.78 4.11
C SER A 49 -18.20 -5.13 4.83
N ARG A 50 -17.67 -5.17 6.07
CA ARG A 50 -17.62 -6.43 6.85
C ARG A 50 -19.01 -6.97 7.16
N GLU A 51 -19.96 -6.07 7.37
CA GLU A 51 -21.36 -6.34 7.69
C GLU A 51 -22.10 -6.88 6.46
N ALA A 52 -21.81 -6.33 5.28
CA ALA A 52 -22.45 -6.75 4.03
C ALA A 52 -21.84 -8.03 3.43
N ALA A 53 -20.61 -8.38 3.84
CA ALA A 53 -19.86 -9.49 3.24
C ALA A 53 -20.55 -10.85 3.41
N SER A 54 -21.16 -11.13 4.56
CA SER A 54 -21.78 -12.43 4.87
C SER A 54 -22.91 -12.80 3.92
N ASP A 55 -23.68 -11.80 3.50
CA ASP A 55 -24.93 -12.02 2.77
C ASP A 55 -24.72 -11.97 1.26
N LEU A 56 -23.68 -11.28 0.81
CA LEU A 56 -23.44 -11.02 -0.61
C LEU A 56 -22.34 -11.89 -1.21
N TRP A 57 -21.15 -11.89 -0.61
CA TRP A 57 -19.94 -12.36 -1.30
C TRP A 57 -19.23 -13.52 -0.61
N LEU A 58 -19.34 -13.68 0.70
CA LEU A 58 -18.70 -14.79 1.40
C LEU A 58 -19.21 -16.18 0.94
N PRO A 59 -20.52 -16.41 0.72
CA PRO A 59 -21.00 -17.69 0.21
C PRO A 59 -20.51 -17.97 -1.21
N GLU A 60 -20.49 -16.94 -2.07
CA GLU A 60 -20.02 -17.04 -3.45
C GLU A 60 -18.53 -17.39 -3.50
N ILE A 61 -17.68 -16.70 -2.72
CA ILE A 61 -16.24 -16.97 -2.66
C ILE A 61 -15.98 -18.35 -2.01
N ALA A 62 -16.76 -18.73 -1.01
CA ALA A 62 -16.65 -20.05 -0.37
C ALA A 62 -16.91 -21.20 -1.34
N SER A 63 -17.77 -20.98 -2.35
CA SER A 63 -18.11 -21.97 -3.40
C SER A 63 -16.99 -22.22 -4.41
N LEU A 64 -16.08 -21.26 -4.59
CA LEU A 64 -14.95 -21.39 -5.52
C LEU A 64 -13.93 -22.41 -4.99
N ALA A 65 -13.35 -23.23 -5.86
CA ALA A 65 -12.21 -24.07 -5.52
C ALA A 65 -10.98 -23.18 -5.31
N MET A 66 -10.18 -23.46 -4.27
CA MET A 66 -8.92 -22.76 -4.05
C MET A 66 -7.73 -23.72 -4.00
N GLY A 67 -6.65 -23.36 -4.68
CA GLY A 67 -5.35 -23.98 -4.55
C GLY A 67 -4.28 -22.93 -4.21
N VAL A 68 -3.29 -23.30 -3.41
CA VAL A 68 -2.17 -22.44 -3.04
C VAL A 68 -0.87 -23.18 -3.32
N ARG A 69 -0.02 -22.63 -4.17
CA ARG A 69 1.37 -23.08 -4.34
C ARG A 69 2.30 -22.21 -3.52
N ILE A 70 3.18 -22.85 -2.76
CA ILE A 70 4.17 -22.20 -1.91
C ILE A 70 5.44 -22.02 -2.74
N ASP A 71 5.55 -20.89 -3.44
CA ASP A 71 6.74 -20.58 -4.25
C ASP A 71 7.95 -20.33 -3.33
N ARG A 72 7.74 -19.59 -2.24
CA ARG A 72 8.72 -19.40 -1.15
C ARG A 72 7.99 -19.41 0.19
N PRO A 73 8.32 -20.33 1.12
CA PRO A 73 7.65 -20.41 2.43
C PRO A 73 7.93 -19.20 3.32
N GLY A 74 9.07 -18.54 3.10
CA GLY A 74 9.54 -17.41 3.91
C GLY A 74 10.01 -17.83 5.30
N VAL A 75 10.41 -16.84 6.10
CA VAL A 75 10.92 -17.02 7.46
C VAL A 75 9.97 -16.40 8.46
N ARG A 76 9.59 -17.14 9.51
CA ARG A 76 8.74 -16.60 10.58
C ARG A 76 9.52 -15.62 11.45
N TRP A 77 8.90 -14.47 11.73
CA TRP A 77 9.47 -13.42 12.59
C TRP A 77 8.46 -12.90 13.60
N TRP A 78 8.96 -12.38 14.73
CA TRP A 78 8.15 -11.79 15.79
C TRP A 78 8.29 -10.27 15.86
N ASP A 79 7.17 -9.57 15.92
CA ASP A 79 7.08 -8.15 16.22
C ASP A 79 6.52 -7.93 17.64
N TYR A 80 7.25 -7.17 18.44
CA TYR A 80 6.77 -6.71 19.75
C TYR A 80 6.05 -5.37 19.58
N HIS A 81 4.72 -5.43 19.66
CA HIS A 81 3.86 -4.35 19.22
C HIS A 81 3.12 -3.71 20.39
N THR A 82 3.58 -2.50 20.75
CA THR A 82 3.05 -1.67 21.83
C THR A 82 2.04 -0.67 21.29
N VAL A 83 0.86 -0.61 21.89
CA VAL A 83 -0.17 0.40 21.57
C VAL A 83 -0.48 1.22 22.80
N GLY A 84 -0.52 2.55 22.62
CA GLY A 84 -1.13 3.44 23.61
C GLY A 84 -0.29 3.72 24.84
N ALA A 85 1.01 3.94 24.68
CA ALA A 85 1.86 4.37 25.79
C ALA A 85 1.27 5.62 26.47
N GLY A 86 1.00 5.51 27.77
CA GLY A 86 0.38 6.59 28.56
C GLY A 86 -1.15 6.59 28.54
N MET A 87 -1.80 5.68 27.80
CA MET A 87 -3.24 5.49 27.90
C MET A 87 -3.60 4.74 29.18
N ARG A 88 -4.79 5.01 29.71
CA ARG A 88 -5.35 4.27 30.84
C ARG A 88 -5.85 2.92 30.32
N VAL A 89 -5.11 1.86 30.60
CA VAL A 89 -5.47 0.49 30.22
C VAL A 89 -6.18 -0.19 31.39
N PRO A 90 -7.35 -0.84 31.16
CA PRO A 90 -7.98 -1.69 32.15
C PRO A 90 -7.00 -2.79 32.60
N ILE A 91 -6.92 -3.03 33.91
CA ILE A 91 -6.07 -4.09 34.47
C ILE A 91 -6.98 -5.22 34.95
N ALA A 92 -6.57 -6.46 34.70
CA ALA A 92 -7.23 -7.66 35.21
C ALA A 92 -6.99 -7.89 36.72
N ASP A 93 -6.29 -6.96 37.40
CA ASP A 93 -6.09 -6.96 38.85
C ASP A 93 -7.42 -6.58 39.52
N TYR A 94 -8.35 -7.53 39.52
CA TYR A 94 -9.40 -7.53 40.52
C TYR A 94 -8.72 -7.84 41.86
N ASP A 95 -8.66 -6.83 42.71
CA ASP A 95 -8.09 -6.90 44.05
C ASP A 95 -9.05 -7.75 44.90
N ALA A 96 -8.96 -9.08 44.78
CA ALA A 96 -9.85 -10.01 45.46
C ALA A 96 -9.79 -9.83 46.99
N ASP A 97 -8.67 -9.33 47.51
CA ASP A 97 -8.47 -8.98 48.92
C ASP A 97 -9.32 -7.78 49.38
N LYS A 98 -9.92 -7.02 48.46
CA LYS A 98 -10.89 -5.95 48.76
C LYS A 98 -12.34 -6.40 48.75
N LEU A 99 -12.64 -7.68 48.44
CA LEU A 99 -13.89 -8.28 48.85
C LEU A 99 -13.82 -8.44 50.36
N ASN A 100 -14.20 -7.39 51.08
CA ASN A 100 -14.37 -7.47 52.53
C ASN A 100 -15.32 -8.65 52.80
N PRO A 101 -14.90 -9.72 53.50
CA PRO A 101 -15.75 -10.90 53.70
C PRO A 101 -17.08 -10.56 54.41
N ASP A 102 -17.14 -9.41 55.10
CA ASP A 102 -18.35 -8.91 55.77
C ASP A 102 -19.26 -8.07 54.85
N LYS A 103 -18.76 -7.56 53.71
CA LYS A 103 -19.58 -6.95 52.65
C LYS A 103 -19.82 -8.03 51.60
N GLY A 104 -21.04 -8.54 51.54
CA GLY A 104 -21.41 -9.61 50.59
C GLY A 104 -21.12 -9.30 49.12
N PHE A 105 -21.56 -10.20 48.23
CA PHE A 105 -21.33 -10.09 46.79
C PHE A 105 -21.59 -8.68 46.25
N ILE A 106 -20.61 -8.11 45.53
CA ILE A 106 -20.77 -6.84 44.81
C ILE A 106 -21.85 -6.98 43.73
N THR A 107 -22.51 -5.87 43.42
CA THR A 107 -23.46 -5.79 42.31
C THR A 107 -22.75 -5.65 40.96
N GLU A 108 -23.44 -6.02 39.87
CA GLU A 108 -22.90 -5.89 38.50
C GLU A 108 -22.56 -4.42 38.15
N SER A 109 -23.33 -3.46 38.68
CA SER A 109 -23.05 -2.03 38.56
C SER A 109 -21.74 -1.62 39.22
N GLU A 110 -21.47 -2.10 40.43
CA GLU A 110 -20.23 -1.79 41.17
C GLU A 110 -19.00 -2.41 40.51
N ALA A 111 -19.14 -3.59 39.91
CA ALA A 111 -18.06 -4.23 39.14
C ALA A 111 -17.72 -3.45 37.86
N ARG A 112 -18.73 -2.85 37.20
CA ARG A 112 -18.54 -2.02 36.00
C ARG A 112 -17.92 -0.65 36.30
N GLU A 113 -18.22 -0.06 37.45
CA GLU A 113 -17.66 1.24 37.87
C GLU A 113 -16.22 1.13 38.41
N ASN A 114 -15.83 0.00 39.00
CA ASN A 114 -14.53 -0.20 39.64
C ASN A 114 -13.40 -0.72 38.73
N ILE A 115 -13.47 -0.49 37.41
CA ILE A 115 -12.37 -0.86 36.51
C ILE A 115 -11.18 0.08 36.77
N LYS A 116 -10.27 -0.34 37.66
CA LYS A 116 -9.00 0.36 37.91
C LYS A 116 -8.15 0.35 36.64
N ALA A 117 -8.12 1.47 35.93
CA ALA A 117 -7.24 1.67 34.79
C ALA A 117 -6.00 2.49 35.21
N LYS A 118 -4.79 1.92 35.06
CA LYS A 118 -3.52 2.66 35.27
C LYS A 118 -2.95 3.13 33.93
N PRO A 119 -2.14 4.20 33.93
CA PRO A 119 -1.30 4.53 32.80
C PRO A 119 -0.43 3.33 32.44
N GLY A 120 -0.52 2.88 31.19
CA GLY A 120 0.21 1.71 30.72
C GLY A 120 0.19 1.66 29.20
N ALA A 121 0.45 0.47 28.66
CA ALA A 121 0.35 0.22 27.23
C ALA A 121 -0.22 -1.19 27.01
N VAL A 122 -0.95 -1.37 25.90
CA VAL A 122 -1.37 -2.70 25.47
C VAL A 122 -0.22 -3.33 24.69
N LEU A 123 0.28 -4.43 25.20
CA LEU A 123 1.39 -5.17 24.60
C LEU A 123 0.83 -6.35 23.79
N SER A 124 1.26 -6.47 22.55
CA SER A 124 0.94 -7.61 21.69
C SER A 124 2.20 -8.17 21.04
N ARG A 125 2.23 -9.47 20.80
CA ARG A 125 3.29 -10.15 20.05
C ARG A 125 2.69 -10.70 18.78
N ARG A 126 3.21 -10.27 17.64
CA ARG A 126 2.61 -10.55 16.33
C ARG A 126 3.62 -11.29 15.44
N GLU A 127 3.27 -12.47 14.97
CA GLU A 127 4.07 -13.22 14.01
C GLU A 127 3.81 -12.71 12.57
N TYR A 128 4.87 -12.69 11.77
CA TYR A 128 4.85 -12.42 10.34
C TYR A 128 5.66 -13.47 9.57
N LEU A 129 5.35 -13.65 8.30
CA LEU A 129 6.20 -14.35 7.33
C LEU A 129 7.01 -13.31 6.55
N CYS A 130 8.32 -13.43 6.60
CA CYS A 130 9.27 -12.57 5.89
C CYS A 130 9.68 -13.23 4.56
N ASP A 131 9.72 -12.44 3.48
CA ASP A 131 10.14 -12.88 2.14
C ASP A 131 9.41 -14.11 1.58
N ALA A 132 8.15 -14.28 1.99
CA ALA A 132 7.29 -15.34 1.47
C ALA A 132 6.68 -14.94 0.10
N SER A 133 6.44 -15.93 -0.74
CA SER A 133 5.72 -15.79 -2.01
C SER A 133 4.78 -16.96 -2.21
N PHE A 134 3.52 -16.65 -2.48
CA PHE A 134 2.49 -17.63 -2.75
C PHE A 134 1.81 -17.33 -4.08
N LEU A 135 1.39 -18.38 -4.77
CA LEU A 135 0.48 -18.30 -5.90
C LEU A 135 -0.84 -18.95 -5.49
N VAL A 136 -1.91 -18.16 -5.46
CA VAL A 136 -3.26 -18.69 -5.23
C VAL A 136 -3.98 -18.82 -6.57
N ALA A 137 -4.62 -19.96 -6.80
CA ALA A 137 -5.54 -20.17 -7.91
C ALA A 137 -6.97 -20.31 -7.36
N LEU A 138 -7.92 -19.60 -7.97
CA LEU A 138 -9.35 -19.75 -7.70
C LEU A 138 -10.05 -20.25 -8.96
N GLN A 139 -10.76 -21.36 -8.85
CA GLN A 139 -11.45 -22.02 -9.96
C GLN A 139 -12.94 -22.16 -9.68
N GLY A 140 -13.79 -21.89 -10.67
CA GLY A 140 -15.24 -21.89 -10.50
C GLY A 140 -15.99 -21.28 -11.68
N ALA A 141 -17.18 -20.72 -11.41
CA ALA A 141 -18.06 -20.15 -12.43
C ALA A 141 -17.40 -18.94 -13.14
N PRO A 142 -17.27 -18.93 -14.47
CA PRO A 142 -16.52 -17.89 -15.20
C PRO A 142 -17.06 -16.47 -15.01
N ASP A 143 -18.37 -16.30 -14.89
CA ASP A 143 -19.02 -14.99 -14.66
C ASP A 143 -18.62 -14.40 -13.31
N ARG A 144 -18.58 -15.24 -12.26
CA ARG A 144 -18.16 -14.84 -10.92
C ARG A 144 -16.68 -14.48 -10.88
N LEU A 145 -15.85 -15.29 -11.52
CA LEU A 145 -14.41 -15.04 -11.59
C LEU A 145 -14.09 -13.77 -12.37
N ASP A 146 -14.81 -13.47 -13.44
CA ASP A 146 -14.65 -12.24 -14.22
C ASP A 146 -15.00 -10.99 -13.38
N LEU A 147 -16.06 -11.03 -12.57
CA LEU A 147 -16.40 -9.95 -11.64
C LEU A 147 -15.29 -9.73 -10.60
N ILE A 148 -14.81 -10.81 -9.97
CA ILE A 148 -13.73 -10.75 -8.99
C ILE A 148 -12.45 -10.21 -9.64
N TRP A 149 -12.11 -10.70 -10.82
CA TRP A 149 -10.92 -10.29 -11.55
C TRP A 149 -10.91 -8.79 -11.88
N ARG A 150 -12.03 -8.25 -12.39
CA ARG A 150 -12.16 -6.81 -12.66
C ARG A 150 -11.99 -5.98 -11.39
N ALA A 151 -12.58 -6.41 -10.28
CA ALA A 151 -12.43 -5.72 -9.00
C ALA A 151 -10.97 -5.73 -8.52
N LEU A 152 -10.23 -6.82 -8.74
CA LEU A 152 -8.82 -6.91 -8.35
C LEU A 152 -7.89 -6.03 -9.21
N LEU A 153 -8.26 -5.77 -10.47
CA LEU A 153 -7.54 -4.85 -11.35
C LEU A 153 -7.70 -3.39 -10.91
N GLU A 154 -8.89 -3.02 -10.45
CA GLU A 154 -9.23 -1.66 -10.00
C GLU A 154 -9.84 -1.71 -8.59
N PRO A 155 -9.03 -1.99 -7.55
CA PRO A 155 -9.55 -2.25 -6.22
C PRO A 155 -10.12 -0.99 -5.57
N HIS A 156 -11.32 -1.12 -4.99
CA HIS A 156 -11.99 -0.03 -4.29
C HIS A 156 -11.27 0.38 -3.00
N TRP A 157 -10.76 -0.59 -2.23
CA TRP A 157 -9.90 -0.34 -1.07
C TRP A 157 -8.49 -0.91 -1.26
N GLN A 158 -7.55 -0.38 -0.49
CA GLN A 158 -6.16 -0.84 -0.50
C GLN A 158 -6.07 -2.33 -0.17
N LEU A 159 -5.41 -3.09 -1.05
CA LEU A 159 -5.13 -4.51 -0.86
C LEU A 159 -3.86 -4.70 -0.03
N PHE A 160 -3.88 -5.67 0.88
CA PHE A 160 -2.78 -5.98 1.78
C PHE A 160 -2.72 -7.49 2.07
N LEU A 161 -1.53 -7.98 2.42
CA LEU A 161 -1.24 -9.39 2.67
C LEU A 161 -1.53 -9.75 4.13
N GLY A 162 -2.83 -9.78 4.44
CA GLY A 162 -3.38 -10.20 5.72
C GLY A 162 -3.49 -9.08 6.75
N ARG A 163 -2.39 -8.38 7.09
CA ARG A 163 -2.44 -7.14 7.89
C ARG A 163 -2.21 -5.91 7.03
N LYS A 164 -2.84 -4.78 7.37
CA LYS A 164 -2.68 -3.51 6.62
C LYS A 164 -1.23 -3.03 6.48
N SER A 165 -0.33 -3.42 7.39
CA SER A 165 1.10 -3.12 7.33
C SER A 165 1.88 -3.96 6.30
N CYS A 166 1.27 -5.02 5.76
CA CYS A 166 1.87 -5.97 4.84
C CYS A 166 1.47 -5.60 3.40
N SER A 167 2.23 -4.71 2.76
CA SER A 167 1.96 -4.30 1.37
C SER A 167 2.48 -5.35 0.38
N PRO A 168 1.73 -5.67 -0.70
CA PRO A 168 2.24 -6.53 -1.76
C PRO A 168 3.40 -5.85 -2.50
N SER A 169 4.43 -6.62 -2.84
CA SER A 169 5.58 -6.15 -3.63
C SER A 169 5.40 -6.35 -5.13
N ARG A 170 4.42 -7.18 -5.53
CA ARG A 170 4.04 -7.47 -6.92
C ARG A 170 2.54 -7.22 -7.11
N PRO A 171 2.08 -6.85 -8.31
CA PRO A 171 0.65 -6.79 -8.59
C PRO A 171 -0.02 -8.13 -8.26
N ILE A 172 -1.11 -8.09 -7.50
CA ILE A 172 -1.86 -9.31 -7.15
C ILE A 172 -2.37 -9.99 -8.43
N THR A 173 -2.73 -9.20 -9.44
CA THR A 173 -3.23 -9.60 -10.75
C THR A 173 -2.12 -9.83 -11.79
N GLU A 174 -0.93 -10.22 -11.36
CA GLU A 174 0.21 -10.39 -12.26
C GLU A 174 -0.02 -11.38 -13.42
N HIS A 175 -0.73 -12.46 -13.15
CA HIS A 175 -0.99 -13.53 -14.13
C HIS A 175 -2.43 -13.46 -14.60
N SER A 176 -2.62 -13.46 -15.93
CA SER A 176 -3.95 -13.37 -16.53
C SER A 176 -4.79 -14.62 -16.23
N PRO A 177 -6.13 -14.49 -16.16
CA PRO A 177 -7.03 -15.62 -16.05
C PRO A 177 -6.88 -16.60 -17.21
N GLY A 178 -7.24 -17.86 -16.98
CA GLY A 178 -7.17 -18.90 -18.00
C GLY A 178 -8.21 -20.01 -17.80
N GLU A 179 -8.16 -20.99 -18.69
CA GLU A 179 -9.02 -22.16 -18.67
C GLU A 179 -8.17 -23.41 -18.41
N TYR A 180 -8.49 -24.12 -17.33
CA TYR A 180 -7.73 -25.28 -16.88
C TYR A 180 -8.68 -26.39 -16.42
N PRO A 181 -8.33 -27.68 -16.63
CA PRO A 181 -9.17 -28.78 -16.20
C PRO A 181 -9.23 -28.94 -14.67
N ASN A 182 -8.18 -28.56 -13.94
CA ASN A 182 -8.14 -28.64 -12.48
C ASN A 182 -7.12 -27.64 -11.89
N LEU A 183 -7.22 -27.40 -10.57
CA LEU A 183 -6.33 -26.48 -9.86
C LEU A 183 -4.84 -26.87 -9.94
N LEU A 184 -4.50 -28.15 -9.96
CA LEU A 184 -3.09 -28.59 -10.04
C LEU A 184 -2.48 -28.15 -11.38
N THR A 185 -3.15 -28.42 -12.49
CA THR A 185 -2.72 -27.98 -13.84
C THR A 185 -2.66 -26.46 -13.97
N ALA A 186 -3.60 -25.75 -13.35
CA ALA A 186 -3.58 -24.29 -13.30
C ALA A 186 -2.34 -23.76 -12.56
N LEU A 187 -2.07 -24.28 -11.36
CA LEU A 187 -0.91 -23.90 -10.55
C LEU A 187 0.40 -24.25 -11.25
N SER A 188 0.49 -25.38 -11.97
CA SER A 188 1.68 -25.75 -12.74
C SER A 188 1.94 -24.83 -13.95
N SER A 189 0.91 -24.16 -14.48
CA SER A 189 1.04 -23.35 -15.69
C SER A 189 1.74 -22.00 -15.48
N VAL A 190 1.74 -21.50 -14.24
CA VAL A 190 2.30 -20.20 -13.87
C VAL A 190 3.77 -20.36 -13.46
N PRO A 191 4.69 -19.51 -13.93
CA PRO A 191 6.09 -19.58 -13.53
C PRO A 191 6.30 -19.50 -12.01
N LEU A 192 7.29 -20.24 -11.51
CA LEU A 192 7.74 -20.20 -10.12
C LEU A 192 8.41 -18.85 -9.84
N SER A 193 7.88 -18.08 -8.88
CA SER A 193 8.50 -16.81 -8.47
C SER A 193 9.68 -17.08 -7.55
N THR A 194 10.89 -16.75 -8.00
CA THR A 194 12.11 -16.98 -7.22
C THR A 194 13.16 -15.89 -7.49
N PRO A 195 13.76 -15.26 -6.46
CA PRO A 195 14.93 -14.42 -6.66
C PRO A 195 16.06 -15.21 -7.32
N ALA A 196 16.88 -14.57 -8.14
CA ALA A 196 18.00 -15.24 -8.82
C ALA A 196 19.02 -15.92 -7.88
N VAL A 197 19.07 -15.50 -6.61
CA VAL A 197 20.02 -16.00 -5.59
C VAL A 197 19.38 -17.09 -4.70
N TYR A 198 18.10 -17.41 -4.89
CA TYR A 198 17.40 -18.38 -4.05
C TYR A 198 17.64 -19.81 -4.55
N GLU A 199 18.15 -20.69 -3.68
CA GLU A 199 18.30 -22.11 -3.97
C GLU A 199 16.93 -22.76 -4.13
N LEU A 200 16.67 -23.29 -5.32
CA LEU A 200 15.39 -23.92 -5.63
C LEU A 200 15.34 -25.32 -5.02
N PRO A 201 14.23 -25.70 -4.35
CA PRO A 201 14.01 -27.08 -3.97
C PRO A 201 13.71 -27.94 -5.21
N ASP A 202 13.82 -29.25 -5.07
CA ASP A 202 13.44 -30.20 -6.15
C ASP A 202 11.92 -30.16 -6.43
N GLU A 203 11.14 -29.92 -5.38
CA GLU A 203 9.68 -29.86 -5.43
C GLU A 203 9.14 -28.68 -4.64
N VAL A 204 8.00 -28.15 -5.08
CA VAL A 204 7.24 -27.13 -4.34
C VAL A 204 5.90 -27.68 -3.88
N GLU A 205 5.55 -27.34 -2.64
CA GLU A 205 4.33 -27.79 -1.99
C GLU A 205 3.12 -26.98 -2.46
N CYS A 206 2.01 -27.68 -2.67
CA CYS A 206 0.71 -27.12 -3.02
C CYS A 206 -0.38 -27.66 -2.10
N TRP A 207 -1.26 -26.78 -1.64
CA TRP A 207 -2.45 -27.15 -0.87
C TRP A 207 -3.70 -26.86 -1.69
N ILE A 208 -4.52 -27.88 -1.96
CA ILE A 208 -5.68 -27.81 -2.84
C ILE A 208 -6.94 -28.22 -2.09
N ASP A 209 -8.05 -27.51 -2.35
CA ASP A 209 -9.38 -27.88 -1.84
C ASP A 209 -9.78 -29.30 -2.24
N TRP A 210 -10.13 -30.11 -1.25
CA TRP A 210 -10.80 -31.39 -1.49
C TRP A 210 -12.29 -31.13 -1.79
N GLN A 211 -12.71 -31.39 -3.03
CA GLN A 211 -14.06 -31.07 -3.50
C GLN A 211 -14.99 -32.27 -3.55
N ASP A 212 -14.48 -33.50 -3.55
CA ASP A 212 -15.32 -34.68 -3.61
C ASP A 212 -16.00 -34.93 -2.25
N ARG A 213 -17.31 -34.64 -2.21
CA ARG A 213 -18.14 -34.84 -1.03
C ARG A 213 -18.76 -36.24 -0.95
N GLN A 214 -18.63 -37.06 -1.99
CA GLN A 214 -19.23 -38.38 -2.07
C GLN A 214 -18.28 -39.48 -1.60
N SER A 215 -16.97 -39.26 -1.71
CA SER A 215 -15.96 -40.19 -1.23
C SER A 215 -15.33 -39.77 0.10
N THR A 216 -14.72 -40.74 0.77
CA THR A 216 -13.93 -40.50 1.99
C THR A 216 -12.71 -39.67 1.62
N ALA A 217 -12.46 -38.60 2.38
CA ALA A 217 -11.26 -37.78 2.19
C ALA A 217 -9.98 -38.64 2.30
N PRO A 218 -8.94 -38.36 1.49
CA PRO A 218 -7.70 -39.10 1.54
C PRO A 218 -7.02 -38.96 2.90
N SER A 219 -6.18 -39.92 3.27
CA SER A 219 -5.45 -39.91 4.55
C SER A 219 -4.51 -38.73 4.71
N SER A 220 -4.09 -38.11 3.61
CA SER A 220 -3.27 -36.89 3.59
C SER A 220 -4.09 -35.61 3.74
N ALA A 221 -5.43 -35.67 3.78
CA ALA A 221 -6.26 -34.49 3.91
C ALA A 221 -6.18 -33.89 5.32
N GLU A 222 -6.07 -32.56 5.40
CA GLU A 222 -6.12 -31.80 6.63
C GLU A 222 -7.39 -30.97 6.73
N ILE A 223 -7.88 -30.77 7.96
CA ILE A 223 -9.01 -29.89 8.23
C ILE A 223 -8.49 -28.53 8.66
N VAL A 224 -8.90 -27.48 7.93
CA VAL A 224 -8.59 -26.09 8.25
C VAL A 224 -9.88 -25.29 8.46
N TYR A 225 -9.85 -24.34 9.39
CA TYR A 225 -11.00 -23.49 9.77
C TYR A 225 -10.87 -22.09 9.19
N ASP A 226 -10.87 -22.00 7.87
CA ASP A 226 -10.56 -20.76 7.15
C ASP A 226 -11.61 -20.37 6.10
N VAL A 227 -12.77 -21.02 6.03
CA VAL A 227 -13.89 -20.57 5.18
C VAL A 227 -14.67 -19.48 5.92
N ALA A 228 -14.53 -18.22 5.53
CA ALA A 228 -15.21 -17.11 6.21
C ALA A 228 -16.74 -17.19 6.07
N LYS A 229 -17.44 -17.24 7.20
CA LYS A 229 -18.91 -17.12 7.28
C LYS A 229 -19.33 -15.68 7.58
N SER A 230 -18.60 -14.99 8.45
CA SER A 230 -18.79 -13.58 8.75
C SER A 230 -17.48 -12.93 9.16
N PHE A 231 -17.32 -11.64 8.83
CA PHE A 231 -16.24 -10.79 9.32
C PHE A 231 -16.66 -9.90 10.50
N ALA A 232 -17.94 -9.88 10.86
CA ALA A 232 -18.50 -9.09 11.96
C ALA A 232 -19.77 -9.77 12.53
N PRO A 233 -19.67 -10.57 13.61
CA PRO A 233 -18.44 -11.03 14.27
C PRO A 233 -17.67 -12.05 13.41
N HIS A 234 -16.37 -12.19 13.67
CA HIS A 234 -15.55 -13.17 12.97
C HIS A 234 -16.03 -14.61 13.23
N SER A 235 -16.37 -15.32 12.16
CA SER A 235 -16.79 -16.72 12.21
C SER A 235 -16.31 -17.46 10.95
N TYR A 236 -15.77 -18.67 11.14
CA TYR A 236 -15.17 -19.47 10.09
C TYR A 236 -15.70 -20.91 10.14
N LEU A 237 -15.86 -21.52 8.96
CA LEU A 237 -16.27 -22.90 8.75
C LEU A 237 -15.04 -23.75 8.36
N PRO A 238 -15.10 -25.06 8.64
CA PRO A 238 -14.05 -25.99 8.24
C PRO A 238 -14.11 -26.28 6.73
N ARG A 239 -12.96 -26.63 6.16
CA ARG A 239 -12.83 -27.31 4.87
C ARG A 239 -11.66 -28.31 4.90
N PHE A 240 -11.68 -29.24 3.96
CA PHE A 240 -10.58 -30.19 3.74
C PHE A 240 -9.64 -29.67 2.67
N ILE A 241 -8.34 -29.74 2.95
CA ILE A 241 -7.27 -29.43 2.00
C ILE A 241 -6.36 -30.65 1.86
N VAL A 242 -5.81 -30.86 0.66
CA VAL A 242 -4.94 -31.99 0.34
C VAL A 242 -3.59 -31.46 -0.17
N PRO A 243 -2.47 -31.99 0.33
CA PRO A 243 -1.15 -31.61 -0.15
C PRO A 243 -0.82 -32.31 -1.47
N TYR A 244 -0.16 -31.58 -2.36
CA TYR A 244 0.41 -32.06 -3.61
C TYR A 244 1.82 -31.49 -3.75
N MET A 245 2.71 -32.24 -4.40
CA MET A 245 4.05 -31.78 -4.74
C MET A 245 4.14 -31.56 -6.24
N ILE A 246 4.73 -30.44 -6.65
CA ILE A 246 5.04 -30.16 -8.06
C ILE A 246 6.55 -30.13 -8.22
N ALA A 247 7.10 -30.97 -9.10
CA ALA A 247 8.51 -30.96 -9.44
C ALA A 247 8.91 -29.62 -10.08
N VAL A 248 9.94 -28.97 -9.55
CA VAL A 248 10.38 -27.64 -10.02
C VAL A 248 10.89 -27.68 -11.47
N GLU A 249 11.46 -28.80 -11.91
CA GLU A 249 11.86 -29.02 -13.30
C GLU A 249 10.68 -28.93 -14.30
N SER A 250 9.45 -29.17 -13.84
CA SER A 250 8.24 -29.04 -14.65
C SER A 250 7.73 -27.60 -14.77
N LEU A 251 8.30 -26.67 -13.97
CA LEU A 251 7.90 -25.27 -13.90
C LEU A 251 8.90 -24.38 -14.64
N LYS A 252 8.38 -23.37 -15.34
CA LYS A 252 9.22 -22.23 -15.74
C LYS A 252 9.59 -21.43 -14.51
N THR A 253 10.78 -20.84 -14.47
CA THR A 253 11.19 -19.92 -13.39
C THR A 253 11.01 -18.46 -13.82
N ASP A 254 10.57 -17.62 -12.89
CA ASP A 254 10.52 -16.18 -13.06
C ASP A 254 11.42 -15.51 -12.01
N HIS A 255 12.56 -15.01 -12.50
CA HIS A 255 13.57 -14.33 -11.69
C HIS A 255 13.36 -12.82 -11.58
N ARG A 256 12.23 -12.29 -12.06
CA ARG A 256 11.87 -10.88 -11.86
C ARG A 256 11.76 -10.63 -10.35
N GLY A 257 12.82 -10.03 -9.79
CA GLY A 257 12.81 -9.55 -8.42
C GLY A 257 11.89 -8.33 -8.24
N TYR A 258 11.95 -7.71 -7.07
CA TYR A 258 11.34 -6.41 -6.81
C TYR A 258 11.55 -5.48 -8.01
N SER A 259 10.48 -5.08 -8.68
CA SER A 259 10.58 -4.10 -9.76
C SER A 259 11.13 -2.80 -9.16
N ILE A 260 12.42 -2.54 -9.38
CA ILE A 260 13.06 -1.26 -9.09
C ILE A 260 12.56 -0.19 -10.09
N ALA A 261 11.67 -0.54 -11.03
CA ALA A 261 10.96 0.45 -11.80
C ALA A 261 10.12 1.29 -10.82
N ARG A 262 10.74 2.37 -10.34
CA ARG A 262 10.11 3.40 -9.54
C ARG A 262 8.89 3.80 -10.34
N TRP A 263 7.72 3.75 -9.70
CA TRP A 263 6.54 4.40 -10.25
C TRP A 263 6.92 5.85 -10.57
N ALA A 264 7.11 6.11 -11.85
CA ALA A 264 7.42 7.43 -12.38
C ALA A 264 6.10 7.93 -12.95
N PRO A 265 5.32 8.73 -12.21
CA PRO A 265 4.11 9.32 -12.76
C PRO A 265 4.48 10.06 -14.05
N LYS A 266 3.63 9.96 -15.07
CA LYS A 266 3.80 10.75 -16.30
C LYS A 266 3.91 12.22 -15.90
N ARG A 267 5.09 12.81 -16.09
CA ARG A 267 5.32 14.22 -15.82
C ARG A 267 4.72 15.00 -16.98
N SER A 268 3.69 15.79 -16.67
CA SER A 268 3.21 16.86 -17.54
C SER A 268 4.32 17.90 -17.73
N SER A 269 4.55 18.32 -18.97
CA SER A 269 5.42 19.44 -19.31
C SER A 269 4.55 20.64 -19.68
N ALA A 270 4.98 21.84 -19.31
CA ALA A 270 4.28 23.06 -19.67
C ALA A 270 4.45 23.35 -21.17
N ALA A 271 3.33 23.56 -21.87
CA ALA A 271 3.30 23.93 -23.29
C ALA A 271 3.35 25.46 -23.42
N TYR A 272 4.53 26.05 -23.24
CA TYR A 272 4.73 27.50 -23.16
C TYR A 272 4.38 28.29 -24.45
N ASP A 273 4.29 27.59 -25.57
CA ASP A 273 3.92 28.13 -26.88
C ASP A 273 2.40 28.13 -27.13
N SER A 274 1.65 27.32 -26.38
CA SER A 274 0.20 27.15 -26.55
C SER A 274 -0.60 28.44 -26.28
N THR A 275 -1.70 28.60 -27.00
CA THR A 275 -2.64 29.72 -26.81
C THR A 275 -3.26 29.72 -25.41
N GLN A 276 -3.60 28.53 -24.91
CA GLN A 276 -4.16 28.34 -23.57
C GLN A 276 -3.18 28.83 -22.48
N TRP A 277 -1.90 28.47 -22.60
CA TRP A 277 -0.85 28.95 -21.68
C TRP A 277 -0.75 30.49 -21.68
N LYS A 278 -0.79 31.12 -22.86
CA LYS A 278 -0.71 32.58 -22.96
C LYS A 278 -1.90 33.26 -22.26
N ILE A 279 -3.10 32.70 -22.40
CA ILE A 279 -4.33 33.20 -21.76
C ILE A 279 -4.22 33.06 -20.24
N ILE A 280 -3.90 31.86 -19.72
CA ILE A 280 -3.86 31.63 -18.27
C ILE A 280 -2.75 32.44 -17.60
N ARG A 281 -1.59 32.58 -18.25
CA ARG A 281 -0.50 33.45 -17.79
C ARG A 281 -0.94 34.91 -17.69
N ALA A 282 -1.65 35.41 -18.70
CA ALA A 282 -2.17 36.78 -18.67
C ALA A 282 -3.21 36.97 -17.56
N HIS A 283 -4.10 36.00 -17.40
CA HIS A 283 -5.12 36.00 -16.34
C HIS A 283 -4.48 36.04 -14.95
N ARG A 284 -3.47 35.23 -14.69
CA ARG A 284 -2.74 35.26 -13.41
C ARG A 284 -2.09 36.61 -13.14
N LEU A 285 -1.42 37.20 -14.13
CA LEU A 285 -0.80 38.53 -13.99
C LEU A 285 -1.84 39.62 -13.67
N ILE A 286 -3.04 39.53 -14.23
CA ILE A 286 -4.13 40.47 -13.95
C ILE A 286 -4.66 40.27 -12.53
N LEU A 287 -4.90 39.02 -12.11
CA LEU A 287 -5.36 38.69 -10.76
C LEU A 287 -4.42 39.22 -9.67
N ASP A 288 -3.11 39.13 -9.88
CA ASP A 288 -2.10 39.67 -8.95
C ASP A 288 -1.85 41.18 -9.13
N ASN A 289 -2.69 41.88 -9.87
CA ASN A 289 -2.55 43.30 -10.20
C ASN A 289 -1.16 43.66 -10.73
N LYS A 290 -0.62 42.79 -11.59
CA LYS A 290 0.72 42.87 -12.20
C LYS A 290 1.84 43.10 -11.17
N SER A 291 1.67 42.61 -9.96
CA SER A 291 2.60 42.81 -8.84
C SER A 291 3.24 41.48 -8.44
N CYS A 292 4.56 41.47 -8.26
CA CYS A 292 5.29 40.31 -7.81
C CYS A 292 4.83 39.90 -6.41
N ILE A 293 4.37 38.67 -6.22
CA ILE A 293 3.84 38.23 -4.93
C ILE A 293 4.91 38.25 -3.82
N LEU A 294 6.18 38.07 -4.19
CA LEU A 294 7.32 38.05 -3.26
C LEU A 294 7.76 39.47 -2.85
N CYS A 295 8.14 40.31 -3.82
CA CYS A 295 8.79 41.60 -3.56
C CYS A 295 7.96 42.84 -3.96
N LYS A 296 6.74 42.66 -4.48
CA LYS A 296 5.82 43.73 -4.91
C LYS A 296 6.31 44.62 -6.07
N SER A 297 7.48 44.35 -6.65
CA SER A 297 7.90 44.96 -7.92
C SER A 297 6.99 44.53 -9.07
N PRO A 298 6.94 45.26 -10.20
CA PRO A 298 6.14 44.86 -11.36
C PRO A 298 6.44 43.42 -11.81
N ALA A 299 5.40 42.59 -11.89
CA ALA A 299 5.49 41.22 -12.36
C ALA A 299 5.47 41.18 -13.90
N THR A 300 6.40 40.42 -14.48
CA THR A 300 6.53 40.24 -15.93
C THR A 300 6.42 38.77 -16.34
N THR A 301 6.46 37.86 -15.37
CA THR A 301 6.43 36.41 -15.57
C THR A 301 5.60 35.74 -14.48
N VAL A 302 5.31 34.46 -14.67
CA VAL A 302 4.64 33.61 -13.69
C VAL A 302 5.53 32.43 -13.37
N GLN A 303 5.47 31.96 -12.12
CA GLN A 303 6.09 30.73 -11.64
C GLN A 303 5.02 29.66 -11.48
N HIS A 304 5.30 28.43 -11.92
CA HIS A 304 4.45 27.29 -11.57
C HIS A 304 4.69 26.90 -10.12
N ILE A 305 3.61 26.84 -9.34
CA ILE A 305 3.57 26.27 -7.98
C ILE A 305 3.28 24.76 -8.05
N SER A 306 2.55 24.33 -9.10
CA SER A 306 2.27 22.93 -9.38
C SER A 306 2.28 22.68 -10.88
N TYR A 307 2.75 21.51 -11.29
CA TYR A 307 2.63 21.01 -12.67
C TYR A 307 1.43 20.05 -12.85
N ALA A 308 0.56 19.90 -11.85
CA ALA A 308 -0.50 18.89 -11.87
C ALA A 308 -1.37 18.92 -13.14
N ASN A 309 -1.66 20.11 -13.68
CA ASN A 309 -2.42 20.29 -14.92
C ASN A 309 -1.61 20.96 -16.06
N ALA A 310 -0.27 20.91 -15.99
CA ALA A 310 0.59 21.51 -17.01
C ALA A 310 0.37 20.89 -18.41
N GLY A 311 0.41 21.73 -19.45
CA GLY A 311 0.20 21.34 -20.84
C GLY A 311 -1.09 21.87 -21.47
N GLY A 312 -1.68 22.96 -20.96
CA GLY A 312 -2.84 23.64 -21.55
C GLY A 312 -4.11 23.65 -20.69
N ASN A 313 -4.13 22.93 -19.57
CA ASN A 313 -5.24 22.88 -18.61
C ASN A 313 -4.88 23.48 -17.24
N GLU A 314 -3.82 24.29 -17.19
CA GLU A 314 -3.37 24.94 -15.96
C GLU A 314 -4.46 25.83 -15.37
N LYS A 315 -4.53 25.83 -14.03
CA LYS A 315 -5.45 26.70 -13.30
C LYS A 315 -4.73 27.95 -12.76
N PRO A 316 -5.42 29.09 -12.58
CA PRO A 316 -4.77 30.30 -12.07
C PRO A 316 -4.13 30.11 -10.69
N GLU A 317 -4.64 29.21 -9.85
CA GLU A 317 -4.13 28.95 -8.50
C GLU A 317 -2.81 28.16 -8.51
N GLU A 318 -2.48 27.52 -9.63
CA GLU A 318 -1.23 26.76 -9.81
C GLU A 318 -0.06 27.65 -10.24
N LEU A 319 -0.30 28.96 -10.42
CA LEU A 319 0.65 29.94 -10.89
C LEU A 319 0.80 31.09 -9.87
N ALA A 320 1.98 31.68 -9.79
CA ALA A 320 2.26 32.89 -9.02
C ALA A 320 2.92 33.97 -9.89
N SER A 321 2.42 35.21 -9.87
CA SER A 321 3.06 36.31 -10.57
C SER A 321 4.35 36.74 -9.88
N LEU A 322 5.44 36.79 -10.65
CA LEU A 322 6.76 37.20 -10.17
C LEU A 322 7.40 38.23 -11.12
N CYS A 323 8.25 39.08 -10.56
CA CYS A 323 9.21 39.82 -11.37
C CYS A 323 10.31 38.86 -11.85
N ARG A 324 11.03 39.23 -12.93
CA ARG A 324 12.04 38.35 -13.54
C ARG A 324 13.10 37.87 -12.53
N LEU A 325 13.56 38.76 -11.66
CA LEU A 325 14.59 38.46 -10.67
C LEU A 325 14.11 37.44 -9.61
N CYS A 326 12.86 37.56 -9.14
CA CYS A 326 12.29 36.61 -8.18
C CYS A 326 11.99 35.26 -8.83
N HIS A 327 11.59 35.25 -10.09
CA HIS A 327 11.42 34.02 -10.86
C HIS A 327 12.75 33.29 -11.06
N ASP A 328 13.82 34.00 -11.41
CA ASP A 328 15.16 33.41 -11.53
C ASP A 328 15.60 32.80 -10.19
N ALA A 329 15.38 33.51 -9.07
CA ALA A 329 15.68 32.99 -7.73
C ALA A 329 14.92 31.71 -7.39
N ALA A 330 13.61 31.66 -7.70
CA ALA A 330 12.82 30.45 -7.52
C ALA A 330 13.37 29.30 -8.37
N THR A 331 13.53 29.53 -9.68
CA THR A 331 14.03 28.55 -10.65
C THR A 331 15.39 27.96 -10.24
N MET A 332 16.32 28.79 -9.78
CA MET A 332 17.64 28.33 -9.31
C MET A 332 17.55 27.44 -8.06
N LEU A 333 16.66 27.76 -7.13
CA LEU A 333 16.40 26.90 -5.96
C LEU A 333 15.74 25.58 -6.37
N GLU A 334 14.92 25.59 -7.42
CA GLU A 334 14.28 24.36 -7.93
C GLU A 334 15.28 23.37 -8.49
N TYR A 335 16.23 23.85 -9.30
CA TYR A 335 17.26 23.00 -9.91
C TYR A 335 18.14 22.31 -8.85
N GLY A 336 18.36 22.94 -7.69
CA GLY A 336 19.11 22.33 -6.59
C GLY A 336 18.32 21.33 -5.73
N ALA A 337 16.98 21.32 -5.81
CA ALA A 337 16.12 20.58 -4.90
C ALA A 337 15.47 19.31 -5.51
N GLY A 338 15.71 19.03 -6.80
CA GLY A 338 15.21 17.82 -7.45
C GLY A 338 13.68 17.69 -7.42
N MET A 339 12.96 18.80 -7.58
CA MET A 339 11.51 18.85 -7.34
C MET A 339 10.69 18.11 -8.40
N GLY A 340 9.58 17.51 -7.94
CA GLY A 340 8.61 16.78 -8.76
C GLY A 340 7.47 17.67 -9.27
N ILE A 341 6.23 17.24 -9.02
CA ILE A 341 5.01 17.94 -9.47
C ILE A 341 4.79 19.24 -8.69
N ASN A 342 5.04 19.21 -7.37
CA ASN A 342 4.96 20.39 -6.52
C ASN A 342 6.25 21.20 -6.63
N ARG A 343 6.09 22.51 -6.83
CA ARG A 343 7.16 23.48 -7.07
C ARG A 343 7.21 24.50 -5.94
N ILE A 344 8.19 25.39 -5.99
CA ILE A 344 8.32 26.40 -4.93
C ILE A 344 7.15 27.37 -5.03
N ASP A 345 6.32 27.40 -4.00
CA ASP A 345 5.34 28.45 -3.79
C ASP A 345 6.01 29.68 -3.14
N PRO A 346 6.08 30.84 -3.82
CA PRO A 346 6.65 32.05 -3.24
C PRO A 346 5.82 32.66 -2.10
N SER A 347 4.57 32.23 -1.93
CA SER A 347 3.68 32.64 -0.84
C SER A 347 3.88 31.81 0.43
N ASP A 348 4.45 30.61 0.32
CA ASP A 348 4.75 29.74 1.46
C ASP A 348 5.87 30.36 2.33
N PRO A 349 5.61 30.61 3.63
CA PRO A 349 6.60 31.13 4.56
C PRO A 349 7.91 30.33 4.58
N LYS A 350 7.87 29.02 4.33
CA LYS A 350 9.03 28.13 4.30
C LYS A 350 10.06 28.52 3.25
N TRP A 351 9.59 29.03 2.10
CA TRP A 351 10.45 29.37 0.96
C TRP A 351 10.78 30.84 0.88
N ARG A 352 9.94 31.70 1.48
CA ARG A 352 10.05 33.15 1.39
C ARG A 352 11.45 33.68 1.73
N GLN A 353 12.01 33.26 2.87
CA GLN A 353 13.33 33.74 3.30
C GLN A 353 14.44 33.31 2.35
N LYS A 354 14.45 32.03 1.95
CA LYS A 354 15.42 31.48 0.99
C LYS A 354 15.37 32.18 -0.36
N LEU A 355 14.16 32.50 -0.83
CA LEU A 355 13.96 33.25 -2.08
C LEU A 355 14.52 34.67 -2.00
N LEU A 356 14.34 35.35 -0.87
CA LEU A 356 14.87 36.70 -0.67
C LEU A 356 16.41 36.72 -0.58
N GLU A 357 17.00 35.73 0.09
CA GLU A 357 18.45 35.53 0.16
C GLU A 357 19.05 35.25 -1.22
N LYS A 358 18.49 34.27 -1.95
CA LYS A 358 18.93 33.94 -3.31
C LYS A 358 18.75 35.13 -4.26
N ARG A 359 17.66 35.89 -4.11
CA ARG A 359 17.46 37.14 -4.86
C ARG A 359 18.58 38.15 -4.58
N ALA A 360 18.97 38.35 -3.32
CA ALA A 360 20.03 39.28 -2.94
C ALA A 360 21.39 38.85 -3.50
N GLU A 361 21.68 37.55 -3.48
CA GLU A 361 22.86 36.93 -4.09
C GLU A 361 22.93 37.22 -5.60
N ILE A 362 21.83 37.00 -6.34
CA ILE A 362 21.76 37.30 -7.78
C ILE A 362 22.03 38.78 -8.06
N VAL A 363 21.49 39.69 -7.22
CA VAL A 363 21.72 41.13 -7.38
C VAL A 363 23.18 41.49 -7.13
N ARG A 364 23.81 40.94 -6.09
CA ARG A 364 25.24 41.16 -5.79
C ARG A 364 26.11 40.69 -6.95
N PHE A 365 25.88 39.47 -7.43
CA PHE A 365 26.64 38.90 -8.55
C PHE A 365 26.49 39.73 -9.83
N ARG A 366 25.27 40.10 -10.21
CA ARG A 366 25.03 40.94 -11.41
C ARG A 366 25.61 42.35 -11.29
N SER A 367 25.71 42.89 -10.07
CA SER A 367 26.31 44.20 -9.81
C SER A 367 27.84 44.14 -9.84
N GLY A 368 28.43 43.06 -9.32
CA GLY A 368 29.86 42.77 -9.41
C GLY A 368 30.34 42.60 -10.85
N MET A 369 29.59 41.83 -11.67
CA MET A 369 29.87 41.72 -13.11
C MET A 369 29.80 43.05 -13.85
N LYS A 370 28.83 43.92 -13.52
CA LYS A 370 28.76 45.26 -14.12
C LYS A 370 29.97 46.11 -13.75
N ARG A 371 30.45 46.03 -12.51
CA ARG A 371 31.69 46.70 -12.06
C ARG A 371 32.90 46.18 -12.82
N SER A 372 33.06 44.86 -12.91
CA SER A 372 34.18 44.23 -13.59
C SER A 372 34.20 44.52 -15.10
N ILE A 373 33.03 44.53 -15.75
CA ILE A 373 32.87 44.91 -17.17
C ILE A 373 33.17 46.40 -17.40
N ILE A 374 32.72 47.30 -16.52
CA ILE A 374 33.01 48.74 -16.62
C ILE A 374 34.50 49.04 -16.36
N MET A 375 35.16 48.26 -15.50
CA MET A 375 36.58 48.43 -15.14
C MET A 375 37.54 47.60 -15.99
N GLY A 376 37.06 46.77 -16.92
CA GLY A 376 37.90 45.92 -17.78
C GLY A 376 38.64 44.79 -17.04
N MET A 377 38.22 44.43 -15.82
CA MET A 377 38.88 43.42 -14.97
C MET A 377 38.07 42.11 -14.98
N LYS A 378 38.76 40.97 -14.93
CA LYS A 378 38.10 39.65 -14.83
C LYS A 378 37.56 39.44 -13.41
N PRO A 379 36.42 38.74 -13.22
CA PRO A 379 35.69 38.72 -11.97
C PRO A 379 36.19 37.71 -10.92
N ASP A 380 37.51 37.49 -10.82
CA ASP A 380 38.11 36.50 -9.89
C ASP A 380 39.34 37.02 -9.10
N GLU A 381 39.52 38.33 -8.97
CA GLU A 381 40.54 38.90 -8.07
C GLU A 381 39.88 39.85 -7.08
N GLU A 382 39.34 39.32 -5.98
CA GLU A 382 39.10 40.05 -4.73
C GLU A 382 38.87 39.01 -3.62
N ASP A 383 39.94 38.75 -2.85
CA ASP A 383 39.95 38.00 -1.58
C ASP A 383 39.11 38.69 -0.49
#